data_AF-A0A7Y5SCM4-F1
#
_entry.id   AF-A0A7Y5SCM4-F1
#
_cell.length_a   1.000
_cell.length_b   1.000
_cell.length_c   1.000
_cell.angle_alpha   90.00
_cell.angle_beta   90.00
_cell.angle_gamma   90.00
#
_symmetry.space_group_name_H-M   'P 1'
#
loop_
_entity.id
_entity.type
_entity.pdbx_description
1 polymer ?
#
loop_
_entity_poly.entity_id
_entity_poly.type
_entity_poly.pdbx_seq_one_letter_code
_entity_poly.pdbx_strand_id
1 'polypeptide(L)'
;MARNKPRRSAPDPGDPVAQFLGVIADLLNEDQEMDPAQMKRALDEQIARNPLPPPVAGLSPERQARELVSRAWDSHGDPFPSALDALRLDPNCADAYVLLGTLAEDEPGLSFILYSLGMIAGSESLGEAFIDEHAGELYAFVHARPFLEAIEGAGHSALAAGAVEQAVTFFDSVLQLDSGDHLGVRYTILAIAMAHDDQELAATLFTRFPDEETVWTYWEALHAFRVHGDRPRARKLLGKALELNRHLPAFLQGRQPPAGREGDHEPGSPDEAAAAAWDIAPVWQATPGAAAWLAAGEEAARTGRRQWFIGLE
;
A
#
# COMPACT_ATOMS: atom_id res chain seq x y z
N MET A 1 24.47 -20.23 27.93
CA MET A 1 23.68 -21.35 27.37
C MET A 1 22.92 -20.82 26.16
N ALA A 2 23.41 -21.11 24.96
CA ALA A 2 22.77 -20.69 23.72
C ALA A 2 21.49 -21.52 23.51
N ARG A 3 20.34 -20.85 23.39
CA ARG A 3 19.08 -21.51 22.99
C ARG A 3 19.21 -21.94 21.54
N ASN A 4 19.22 -23.24 21.32
CA ASN A 4 19.20 -23.87 20.01
C ASN A 4 17.89 -23.48 19.33
N LYS A 5 17.93 -22.64 18.29
CA LYS A 5 16.77 -22.47 17.40
C LYS A 5 16.48 -23.83 16.76
N PRO A 6 15.23 -24.31 16.70
CA PRO A 6 14.92 -25.55 16.02
C PRO A 6 15.33 -25.41 14.55
N ARG A 7 16.15 -26.35 14.06
CA ARG A 7 16.40 -26.50 12.62
C ARG A 7 15.05 -26.79 11.97
N ARG A 8 14.55 -25.91 11.11
CA ARG A 8 13.44 -26.23 10.19
C ARG A 8 13.84 -27.51 9.45
N SER A 9 13.05 -28.56 9.59
CA SER A 9 13.21 -29.79 8.81
C SER A 9 13.12 -29.44 7.33
N ALA A 10 13.86 -30.16 6.47
CA ALA A 10 13.67 -30.03 5.03
C ALA A 10 12.19 -30.27 4.70
N PRO A 11 11.58 -29.48 3.79
CA PRO A 11 10.18 -29.64 3.44
C PRO A 11 9.92 -31.06 2.91
N ASP A 12 8.76 -31.64 3.25
CA ASP A 12 8.31 -32.89 2.64
C ASP A 12 8.06 -32.62 1.14
N PRO A 13 8.70 -33.34 0.21
CA PRO A 13 8.44 -33.15 -1.23
C PRO A 13 7.00 -33.47 -1.63
N GLY A 14 6.19 -34.11 -0.78
CA GLY A 14 4.75 -34.28 -0.94
C GLY A 14 3.88 -33.14 -0.39
N ASP A 15 4.48 -32.15 0.29
CA ASP A 15 3.77 -30.97 0.82
C ASP A 15 3.42 -29.99 -0.31
N PRO A 16 2.12 -29.70 -0.55
CA PRO A 16 1.70 -28.73 -1.56
C PRO A 16 2.36 -27.35 -1.40
N VAL A 17 2.68 -26.93 -0.16
CA VAL A 17 3.37 -25.67 0.12
C VAL A 17 4.80 -25.70 -0.40
N ALA A 18 5.53 -26.78 -0.12
CA ALA A 18 6.90 -26.96 -0.57
C ALA A 18 7.00 -27.06 -2.10
N GLN A 19 6.04 -27.74 -2.72
CA GLN A 19 5.96 -27.84 -4.19
C GLN A 19 5.66 -26.49 -4.83
N PHE A 20 4.69 -25.75 -4.28
CA PHE A 20 4.34 -24.41 -4.77
C PHE A 20 5.54 -23.45 -4.68
N LEU A 21 6.19 -23.38 -3.51
CA LEU A 21 7.38 -22.55 -3.33
C LEU A 21 8.56 -23.02 -4.19
N GLY A 22 8.70 -24.33 -4.41
CA GLY A 22 9.68 -24.88 -5.33
C GLY A 22 9.44 -24.44 -6.77
N VAL A 23 8.19 -24.49 -7.24
CA VAL A 23 7.81 -24.01 -8.58
C VAL A 23 8.09 -22.52 -8.71
N ILE A 24 7.69 -21.69 -7.73
CA ILE A 24 8.01 -20.26 -7.78
C ILE A 24 9.52 -20.00 -7.73
N ALA A 25 10.28 -20.77 -6.93
CA ALA A 25 11.73 -20.66 -6.88
C ALA A 25 12.39 -21.07 -8.21
N ASP A 26 11.92 -22.13 -8.87
CA ASP A 26 12.41 -22.56 -10.18
C ASP A 26 12.09 -21.50 -11.23
N LEU A 27 10.86 -20.98 -11.23
CA LEU A 27 10.43 -19.87 -12.10
C LEU A 27 11.22 -18.58 -11.87
N LEU A 28 11.64 -18.30 -10.64
CA LEU A 28 12.51 -17.17 -10.29
C LEU A 28 13.97 -17.37 -10.76
N ASN A 29 14.41 -18.62 -10.89
CA ASN A 29 15.78 -18.97 -11.28
C ASN A 29 15.97 -19.17 -12.79
N GLU A 30 14.90 -19.50 -13.53
CA GLU A 30 14.92 -19.56 -15.00
C GLU A 30 14.85 -18.13 -15.57
N ASP A 31 16.00 -17.60 -16.00
CA ASP A 31 16.26 -16.34 -16.75
C ASP A 31 15.09 -15.32 -16.82
N GLN A 32 15.28 -14.19 -16.12
CA GLN A 32 14.52 -12.93 -15.93
C GLN A 32 13.52 -12.37 -17.00
N GLU A 33 12.88 -13.15 -17.85
CA GLU A 33 11.90 -12.68 -18.84
C GLU A 33 10.65 -13.58 -18.96
N MET A 34 10.31 -14.35 -17.93
CA MET A 34 9.06 -15.10 -17.96
C MET A 34 7.84 -14.17 -17.89
N ASP A 35 7.10 -14.13 -19.00
CA ASP A 35 5.77 -13.53 -19.11
C ASP A 35 4.87 -13.99 -17.95
N PRO A 36 4.34 -13.08 -17.11
CA PRO A 36 3.48 -13.42 -15.97
C PRO A 36 2.29 -14.32 -16.34
N ALA A 37 1.75 -14.24 -17.55
CA ALA A 37 0.69 -15.14 -18.01
C ALA A 37 1.16 -16.58 -18.28
N GLN A 38 2.42 -16.76 -18.73
CA GLN A 38 3.03 -18.09 -18.83
C GLN A 38 3.30 -18.67 -17.45
N MET A 39 3.78 -17.83 -16.53
CA MET A 39 4.01 -18.21 -15.15
C MET A 39 2.72 -18.70 -14.47
N LYS A 40 1.63 -17.94 -14.63
CA LYS A 40 0.31 -18.34 -14.11
C LYS A 40 -0.12 -19.70 -14.64
N ARG A 41 -0.01 -19.94 -15.95
CA ARG A 41 -0.38 -21.24 -16.55
C ARG A 41 0.43 -22.40 -15.97
N ALA A 42 1.74 -22.24 -15.84
CA ALA A 42 2.61 -23.25 -15.24
C ALA A 42 2.22 -23.53 -13.78
N LEU A 43 1.87 -22.49 -13.03
CA LEU A 43 1.42 -22.60 -11.65
C LEU A 43 0.07 -23.32 -11.56
N ASP A 44 -0.91 -22.94 -12.39
CA ASP A 44 -2.23 -23.56 -12.45
C ASP A 44 -2.13 -25.07 -12.74
N GLU A 45 -1.26 -25.48 -13.68
CA GLU A 45 -1.00 -26.89 -14.00
C GLU A 45 -0.42 -27.68 -12.81
N GLN A 46 0.41 -27.05 -11.97
CA GLN A 46 1.01 -27.70 -10.81
C GLN A 46 0.02 -27.76 -9.64
N ILE A 47 -0.70 -26.68 -9.38
CA ILE A 47 -1.76 -26.60 -8.37
C ILE A 47 -2.82 -27.68 -8.65
N ALA A 48 -3.21 -27.86 -9.91
CA ALA A 48 -4.20 -28.85 -10.33
C ALA A 48 -3.79 -30.32 -10.11
N ARG A 49 -2.50 -30.63 -9.86
CA ARG A 49 -2.03 -31.99 -9.55
C ARG A 49 -2.37 -32.42 -8.13
N ASN A 50 -2.67 -31.47 -7.25
CA ASN A 50 -3.01 -31.72 -5.87
C ASN A 50 -4.52 -31.94 -5.71
N PRO A 51 -4.97 -32.81 -4.78
CA PRO A 51 -6.39 -33.04 -4.56
C PRO A 51 -7.13 -31.76 -4.20
N LEU A 52 -8.34 -31.57 -4.73
CA LEU A 52 -9.20 -30.47 -4.33
C LEU A 52 -9.57 -30.58 -2.85
N PRO A 53 -9.70 -29.45 -2.13
CA PRO A 53 -10.28 -29.47 -0.80
C PRO A 53 -11.76 -29.93 -0.86
N PRO A 54 -12.32 -30.48 0.24
CA PRO A 54 -13.68 -30.98 0.25
C PRO A 54 -14.70 -29.90 -0.14
N PRO A 55 -15.67 -30.20 -1.02
CA PRO A 55 -16.68 -29.22 -1.41
C PRO A 55 -17.61 -28.89 -0.24
N VAL A 56 -17.98 -27.62 -0.11
CA VAL A 56 -18.96 -27.14 0.88
C VAL A 56 -20.33 -27.06 0.22
N ALA A 57 -21.31 -27.74 0.80
CA ALA A 57 -22.66 -27.80 0.25
C ALA A 57 -23.29 -26.40 0.11
N GLY A 58 -23.76 -26.08 -1.10
CA GLY A 58 -24.42 -24.81 -1.40
C GLY A 58 -23.50 -23.66 -1.81
N LEU A 59 -22.18 -23.88 -1.88
CA LEU A 59 -21.22 -22.90 -2.40
C LEU A 59 -20.66 -23.36 -3.75
N SER A 60 -20.45 -22.40 -4.65
CA SER A 60 -19.64 -22.64 -5.84
C SER A 60 -18.15 -22.67 -5.46
N PRO A 61 -17.28 -23.29 -6.27
CA PRO A 61 -15.83 -23.32 -6.00
C PRO A 61 -15.24 -21.91 -5.78
N GLU A 62 -15.64 -20.93 -6.58
CA GLU A 62 -15.15 -19.54 -6.52
C GLU A 62 -15.59 -18.81 -5.24
N ARG A 63 -16.79 -19.13 -4.74
CA ARG A 63 -17.26 -18.60 -3.45
C ARG A 63 -16.54 -19.29 -2.30
N GLN A 64 -16.38 -20.61 -2.38
CA GLN A 64 -15.68 -21.38 -1.36
C GLN A 64 -14.21 -20.95 -1.24
N ALA A 65 -13.54 -20.66 -2.37
CA ALA A 65 -12.18 -20.13 -2.41
C ALA A 65 -12.05 -18.82 -1.64
N ARG A 66 -12.91 -17.82 -1.95
CA ARG A 66 -12.91 -16.54 -1.22
C ARG A 66 -13.24 -16.67 0.27
N GLU A 67 -14.17 -17.56 0.64
CA GLU A 67 -14.46 -17.84 2.05
C GLU A 67 -13.30 -18.52 2.78
N LEU A 68 -12.45 -19.28 2.08
CA LEU A 68 -11.21 -19.82 2.66
C LEU A 68 -10.21 -18.71 2.91
N VAL A 69 -9.99 -17.81 1.95
CA VAL A 69 -9.07 -16.68 2.08
C VAL A 69 -9.51 -15.72 3.19
N SER A 70 -10.79 -15.31 3.19
CA SER A 70 -11.35 -14.46 4.25
C SER A 70 -11.15 -15.07 5.65
N ARG A 71 -11.35 -16.38 5.82
CA ARG A 71 -11.08 -17.05 7.09
C ARG A 71 -9.59 -17.13 7.42
N ALA A 72 -8.73 -17.22 6.42
CA ALA A 72 -7.29 -17.26 6.59
C ALA A 72 -6.76 -15.92 7.14
N TRP A 73 -7.28 -14.79 6.63
CA TRP A 73 -6.98 -13.44 7.13
C TRP A 73 -7.29 -13.29 8.64
N ASP A 74 -8.40 -13.84 9.11
CA ASP A 74 -8.81 -13.75 10.52
C ASP A 74 -8.13 -14.81 11.44
N SER A 75 -7.38 -15.74 10.85
CA SER A 75 -6.83 -16.87 11.58
C SER A 75 -5.55 -16.52 12.32
N HIS A 76 -5.33 -17.14 13.49
CA HIS A 76 -4.08 -17.02 14.24
C HIS A 76 -3.03 -18.06 13.80
N GLY A 77 -3.33 -18.83 12.74
CA GLY A 77 -2.49 -19.91 12.21
C GLY A 77 -1.64 -19.46 11.02
N ASP A 78 -0.97 -20.41 10.36
CA ASP A 78 -0.34 -20.16 9.06
C ASP A 78 -1.45 -20.10 7.98
N PRO A 79 -1.69 -18.95 7.34
CA PRO A 79 -2.74 -18.80 6.34
C PRO A 79 -2.36 -19.38 4.97
N PHE A 80 -1.08 -19.73 4.75
CA PHE A 80 -0.56 -20.16 3.46
C PHE A 80 -1.26 -21.41 2.88
N PRO A 81 -1.53 -22.49 3.66
CA PRO A 81 -2.24 -23.66 3.13
C PRO A 81 -3.67 -23.33 2.66
N SER A 82 -4.35 -22.40 3.33
CA SER A 82 -5.71 -21.98 2.95
C SER A 82 -5.72 -21.16 1.68
N ALA A 83 -4.70 -20.32 1.45
CA ALA A 83 -4.53 -19.63 0.18
C ALA A 83 -4.29 -20.62 -0.98
N LEU A 84 -3.48 -21.66 -0.76
CA LEU A 84 -3.30 -22.71 -1.77
C LEU A 84 -4.57 -23.56 -2.00
N ASP A 85 -5.34 -23.86 -0.95
CA ASP A 85 -6.66 -24.49 -1.10
C ASP A 85 -7.61 -23.65 -1.93
N ALA A 86 -7.60 -22.33 -1.75
CA ALA A 86 -8.39 -21.40 -2.53
C ALA A 86 -8.00 -21.43 -4.01
N LEU A 87 -6.70 -21.39 -4.33
CA LEU A 87 -6.22 -21.47 -5.72
C LEU A 87 -6.50 -22.82 -6.38
N ARG A 88 -6.55 -23.92 -5.60
CA ARG A 88 -6.98 -25.23 -6.11
C ARG A 88 -8.45 -25.24 -6.51
N LEU A 89 -9.31 -24.57 -5.75
CA LEU A 89 -10.74 -24.45 -6.04
C LEU A 89 -11.01 -23.49 -7.20
N ASP A 90 -10.28 -22.38 -7.23
CA ASP A 90 -10.42 -21.30 -8.18
C ASP A 90 -9.04 -20.69 -8.49
N PRO A 91 -8.42 -21.08 -9.62
CA PRO A 91 -7.13 -20.55 -10.06
C PRO A 91 -7.15 -19.04 -10.35
N ASN A 92 -8.35 -18.45 -10.44
CA ASN A 92 -8.56 -17.01 -10.66
C ASN A 92 -8.99 -16.28 -9.38
N CYS A 93 -8.79 -16.90 -8.21
CA CYS A 93 -9.00 -16.26 -6.92
C CYS A 93 -7.90 -15.21 -6.63
N ALA A 94 -8.11 -13.98 -7.09
CA ALA A 94 -7.19 -12.86 -6.86
C ALA A 94 -6.89 -12.61 -5.37
N ASP A 95 -7.89 -12.80 -4.50
CA ASP A 95 -7.76 -12.65 -3.03
C ASP A 95 -6.69 -13.60 -2.45
N ALA A 96 -6.59 -14.83 -2.97
CA ALA A 96 -5.57 -15.78 -2.54
C ALA A 96 -4.15 -15.31 -2.92
N TYR A 97 -4.00 -14.71 -4.11
CA TYR A 97 -2.72 -14.14 -4.54
C TYR A 97 -2.35 -12.89 -3.74
N VAL A 98 -3.32 -12.03 -3.40
CA VAL A 98 -3.10 -10.87 -2.53
C VAL A 98 -2.58 -11.32 -1.16
N LEU A 99 -3.26 -12.30 -0.54
CA LEU A 99 -2.81 -12.89 0.73
C LEU A 99 -1.39 -13.47 0.63
N LEU A 100 -1.09 -14.26 -0.41
CA LEU A 100 0.25 -14.82 -0.61
C LEU A 100 1.31 -13.73 -0.79
N GLY A 101 1.00 -12.67 -1.55
CA GLY A 101 1.88 -11.52 -1.74
C GLY A 101 2.19 -10.82 -0.43
N THR A 102 1.17 -10.58 0.41
CA THR A 102 1.35 -9.99 1.75
C THR A 102 2.24 -10.85 2.64
N LEU A 103 2.05 -12.18 2.64
CA LEU A 103 2.91 -13.09 3.41
C LEU A 103 4.37 -13.11 2.93
N ALA A 104 4.63 -12.63 1.71
CA ALA A 104 5.93 -12.58 1.08
C ALA A 104 6.54 -11.17 1.06
N GLU A 105 6.01 -10.21 1.83
CA GLU A 105 6.43 -8.80 1.82
C GLU A 105 7.94 -8.58 2.07
N ASP A 106 8.56 -9.47 2.87
CA ASP A 106 10.00 -9.45 3.17
C ASP A 106 10.88 -9.77 1.94
N GLU A 107 10.30 -10.32 0.87
CA GLU A 107 10.97 -10.70 -0.37
C GLU A 107 10.31 -9.96 -1.56
N PRO A 108 10.68 -8.67 -1.83
CA PRO A 108 9.96 -7.81 -2.76
C PRO A 108 9.75 -8.40 -4.16
N GLY A 109 10.72 -9.16 -4.68
CA GLY A 109 10.61 -9.82 -5.99
C GLY A 109 9.55 -10.92 -6.01
N LEU A 110 9.45 -11.72 -4.93
CA LEU A 110 8.44 -12.76 -4.80
C LEU A 110 7.04 -12.14 -4.60
N SER A 111 6.95 -11.15 -3.70
CA SER A 111 5.72 -10.39 -3.46
C SER A 111 5.19 -9.78 -4.76
N PHE A 112 6.05 -9.13 -5.54
CA PHE A 112 5.70 -8.55 -6.84
C PHE A 112 5.12 -9.57 -7.81
N ILE A 113 5.72 -10.76 -7.91
CA ILE A 113 5.21 -11.84 -8.76
C ILE A 113 3.83 -12.30 -8.32
N LEU A 114 3.64 -12.54 -7.01
CA LEU A 114 2.37 -13.02 -6.48
C LEU A 114 1.25 -12.00 -6.72
N TYR A 115 1.52 -10.72 -6.51
CA TYR A 115 0.58 -9.64 -6.85
C TYR A 115 0.32 -9.55 -8.35
N SER A 116 1.34 -9.70 -9.20
CA SER A 116 1.17 -9.73 -10.66
C SER A 116 0.28 -10.89 -11.12
N LEU A 117 0.41 -12.07 -10.51
CA LEU A 117 -0.47 -13.21 -10.76
C LEU A 117 -1.90 -12.92 -10.28
N GLY A 118 -2.05 -12.22 -9.14
CA GLY A 118 -3.33 -11.72 -8.64
C GLY A 118 -4.02 -10.74 -9.59
N MET A 119 -3.25 -9.85 -10.21
CA MET A 119 -3.77 -8.94 -11.25
C MET A 119 -4.30 -9.71 -12.46
N ILE A 120 -3.56 -10.71 -12.95
CA ILE A 120 -4.02 -11.55 -14.08
C ILE A 120 -5.28 -12.32 -13.70
N ALA A 121 -5.26 -13.00 -12.55
CA ALA A 121 -6.41 -13.74 -12.02
C ALA A 121 -7.66 -12.85 -11.89
N GLY A 122 -7.49 -11.65 -11.33
CA GLY A 122 -8.56 -10.68 -11.17
C GLY A 122 -9.09 -10.18 -12.53
N SER A 123 -8.19 -9.86 -13.46
CA SER A 123 -8.56 -9.43 -14.81
C SER A 123 -9.35 -10.52 -15.56
N GLU A 124 -8.89 -11.78 -15.50
CA GLU A 124 -9.60 -12.92 -16.10
C GLU A 124 -10.95 -13.19 -15.45
N SER A 125 -11.06 -13.04 -14.12
CA SER A 125 -12.31 -13.26 -13.39
C SER A 125 -13.34 -12.16 -13.64
N LEU A 126 -12.92 -10.91 -13.76
CA LEU A 126 -13.81 -9.76 -13.98
C LEU A 126 -14.19 -9.63 -15.45
N GLY A 127 -13.22 -9.86 -16.35
CA GLY A 127 -13.34 -9.61 -17.78
C GLY A 127 -13.11 -8.15 -18.13
N GLU A 128 -12.44 -7.93 -19.27
CA GLU A 128 -12.07 -6.59 -19.79
C GLU A 128 -13.29 -5.64 -19.90
N ALA A 129 -14.41 -6.13 -20.45
CA ALA A 129 -15.61 -5.32 -20.62
C ALA A 129 -16.17 -4.79 -19.30
N PHE A 130 -16.11 -5.58 -18.21
CA PHE A 130 -16.57 -5.14 -16.89
C PHE A 130 -15.63 -4.09 -16.30
N ILE A 131 -14.32 -4.31 -16.44
CA ILE A 131 -13.30 -3.36 -15.95
C ILE A 131 -13.45 -2.02 -16.67
N ASP A 132 -13.62 -2.03 -17.99
CA ASP A 132 -13.79 -0.83 -18.80
C ASP A 132 -15.10 -0.09 -18.48
N GLU A 133 -16.20 -0.83 -18.32
CA GLU A 133 -17.52 -0.25 -18.00
C GLU A 133 -17.53 0.42 -16.62
N HIS A 134 -16.75 -0.10 -15.67
CA HIS A 134 -16.74 0.36 -14.28
C HIS A 134 -15.44 1.06 -13.86
N ALA A 135 -14.60 1.45 -14.82
CA ALA A 135 -13.38 2.20 -14.54
C ALA A 135 -13.69 3.50 -13.78
N GLY A 136 -13.02 3.69 -12.65
CA GLY A 136 -13.22 4.82 -11.74
C GLY A 136 -14.16 4.53 -10.56
N GLU A 137 -14.93 3.43 -10.62
CA GLU A 137 -15.89 3.02 -9.60
C GLU A 137 -15.70 1.56 -9.15
N LEU A 138 -14.59 0.92 -9.58
CA LEU A 138 -14.41 -0.52 -9.49
C LEU A 138 -14.40 -1.02 -8.02
N TYR A 139 -13.94 -0.19 -7.08
CA TYR A 139 -13.90 -0.51 -5.65
C TYR A 139 -15.30 -0.72 -5.02
N ALA A 140 -16.36 -0.16 -5.63
CA ALA A 140 -17.74 -0.38 -5.19
C ALA A 140 -18.16 -1.85 -5.30
N PHE A 141 -17.49 -2.62 -6.16
CA PHE A 141 -17.77 -4.03 -6.39
C PHE A 141 -16.85 -4.90 -5.53
N VAL A 142 -17.40 -5.52 -4.49
CA VAL A 142 -16.65 -6.35 -3.53
C VAL A 142 -15.78 -7.41 -4.22
N HIS A 143 -16.25 -8.00 -5.32
CA HIS A 143 -15.52 -9.04 -6.04
C HIS A 143 -14.38 -8.50 -6.91
N ALA A 144 -14.30 -7.18 -7.14
CA ALA A 144 -13.23 -6.53 -7.89
C ALA A 144 -12.15 -5.91 -6.99
N ARG A 145 -12.39 -5.78 -5.68
CA ARG A 145 -11.40 -5.22 -4.74
C ARG A 145 -10.08 -5.98 -4.72
N PRO A 146 -10.04 -7.33 -4.71
CA PRO A 146 -8.77 -8.04 -4.76
C PRO A 146 -7.95 -7.78 -6.03
N PHE A 147 -8.58 -7.40 -7.13
CA PHE A 147 -7.86 -6.96 -8.33
C PHE A 147 -7.17 -5.62 -8.11
N LEU A 148 -7.84 -4.64 -7.49
CA LEU A 148 -7.23 -3.35 -7.13
C LEU A 148 -6.12 -3.49 -6.09
N GLU A 149 -6.36 -4.29 -5.04
CA GLU A 149 -5.39 -4.62 -4.00
C GLU A 149 -4.15 -5.32 -4.58
N ALA A 150 -4.33 -6.16 -5.62
CA ALA A 150 -3.20 -6.76 -6.32
C ALA A 150 -2.35 -5.73 -7.09
N ILE A 151 -2.99 -4.75 -7.74
CA ILE A 151 -2.27 -3.65 -8.42
C ILE A 151 -1.51 -2.80 -7.40
N GLU A 152 -2.15 -2.45 -6.29
CA GLU A 152 -1.54 -1.71 -5.17
C GLU A 152 -0.33 -2.46 -4.60
N GLY A 153 -0.50 -3.74 -4.27
CA GLY A 153 0.56 -4.58 -3.73
C GLY A 153 1.75 -4.74 -4.67
N ALA A 154 1.51 -4.83 -5.98
CA ALA A 154 2.56 -4.78 -6.99
C ALA A 154 3.30 -3.43 -6.98
N GLY A 155 2.57 -2.32 -6.84
CA GLY A 155 3.14 -0.98 -6.68
C GLY A 155 4.05 -0.86 -5.46
N HIS A 156 3.59 -1.32 -4.29
CA HIS A 156 4.40 -1.33 -3.07
C HIS A 156 5.63 -2.24 -3.19
N SER A 157 5.50 -3.41 -3.80
CA SER A 157 6.62 -4.33 -4.03
C SER A 157 7.67 -3.73 -4.96
N ALA A 158 7.23 -3.05 -6.04
CA ALA A 158 8.12 -2.32 -6.94
C ALA A 158 8.84 -1.17 -6.22
N LEU A 159 8.12 -0.43 -5.37
CA LEU A 159 8.70 0.66 -4.57
C LEU A 159 9.76 0.13 -3.59
N ALA A 160 9.49 -0.98 -2.91
CA ALA A 160 10.44 -1.63 -2.00
C ALA A 160 11.70 -2.14 -2.72
N ALA A 161 11.57 -2.54 -4.00
CA ALA A 161 12.69 -2.88 -4.87
C ALA A 161 13.43 -1.66 -5.45
N GLY A 162 12.97 -0.43 -5.16
CA GLY A 162 13.56 0.82 -5.67
C GLY A 162 13.11 1.22 -7.09
N ALA A 163 12.15 0.50 -7.68
CA ALA A 163 11.60 0.80 -9.01
C ALA A 163 10.50 1.87 -8.92
N VAL A 164 10.89 3.10 -8.54
CA VAL A 164 9.96 4.20 -8.20
C VAL A 164 9.01 4.56 -9.34
N GLU A 165 9.50 4.75 -10.57
CA GLU A 165 8.65 5.12 -11.72
C GLU A 165 7.60 4.04 -12.04
N GLN A 166 8.00 2.77 -11.89
CA GLN A 166 7.11 1.64 -12.08
C GLN A 166 6.03 1.59 -10.99
N ALA A 167 6.41 1.82 -9.73
CA ALA A 167 5.47 1.90 -8.62
C ALA A 167 4.40 2.97 -8.84
N VAL A 168 4.79 4.18 -9.28
CA VAL A 168 3.85 5.27 -9.61
C VAL A 168 2.87 4.85 -10.70
N THR A 169 3.32 4.11 -11.72
CA THR A 169 2.44 3.61 -12.79
C THR A 169 1.35 2.67 -12.26
N PHE A 170 1.68 1.79 -11.30
CA PHE A 170 0.69 0.94 -10.64
C PHE A 170 -0.30 1.75 -9.81
N PHE A 171 0.19 2.67 -8.98
CA PHE A 171 -0.70 3.51 -8.17
C PHE A 171 -1.60 4.41 -9.01
N ASP A 172 -1.10 4.97 -10.11
CA ASP A 172 -1.92 5.74 -11.06
C ASP A 172 -3.00 4.86 -11.70
N SER A 173 -2.70 3.58 -11.97
CA SER A 173 -3.67 2.62 -12.48
C SER A 173 -4.78 2.35 -11.45
N VAL A 174 -4.42 2.21 -10.17
CA VAL A 174 -5.41 2.14 -9.06
C VAL A 174 -6.29 3.39 -9.06
N LEU A 175 -5.72 4.60 -9.15
CA LEU A 175 -6.49 5.85 -9.17
C LEU A 175 -7.36 6.04 -10.41
N GLN A 176 -7.03 5.38 -11.53
CA GLN A 176 -7.87 5.38 -12.73
C GLN A 176 -9.06 4.43 -12.57
N LEU A 177 -8.84 3.27 -11.96
CA LEU A 177 -9.86 2.24 -11.73
C LEU A 177 -10.74 2.54 -10.51
N ASP A 178 -10.22 3.28 -9.54
CA ASP A 178 -10.92 3.76 -8.35
C ASP A 178 -10.63 5.24 -8.13
N SER A 179 -11.50 6.09 -8.67
CA SER A 179 -11.38 7.55 -8.57
C SER A 179 -11.57 8.07 -7.15
N GLY A 180 -12.22 7.29 -6.27
CA GLY A 180 -12.42 7.60 -4.86
C GLY A 180 -11.18 7.33 -4.00
N ASP A 181 -10.16 6.68 -4.55
CA ASP A 181 -8.92 6.31 -3.87
C ASP A 181 -9.16 5.64 -2.50
N HIS A 182 -9.99 4.60 -2.49
CA HIS A 182 -10.35 3.90 -1.25
C HIS A 182 -9.18 3.12 -0.65
N LEU A 183 -8.17 2.78 -1.46
CA LEU A 183 -6.91 2.20 -1.00
C LEU A 183 -5.91 3.27 -0.51
N GLY A 184 -6.17 4.56 -0.76
CA GLY A 184 -5.36 5.65 -0.24
C GLY A 184 -3.99 5.82 -0.93
N VAL A 185 -3.83 5.31 -2.15
CA VAL A 185 -2.55 5.35 -2.87
C VAL A 185 -2.10 6.77 -3.22
N ARG A 186 -3.00 7.77 -3.18
CA ARG A 186 -2.63 9.19 -3.36
C ARG A 186 -1.60 9.67 -2.35
N TYR A 187 -1.64 9.14 -1.11
CA TYR A 187 -0.67 9.48 -0.07
C TYR A 187 0.73 8.96 -0.43
N THR A 188 0.80 7.73 -0.96
CA THR A 188 2.05 7.12 -1.43
C THR A 188 2.63 7.89 -2.62
N ILE A 189 1.80 8.21 -3.63
CA ILE A 189 2.26 9.00 -4.79
C ILE A 189 2.73 10.39 -4.34
N LEU A 190 2.01 11.05 -3.42
CA LEU A 190 2.42 12.35 -2.90
C LEU A 190 3.76 12.29 -2.15
N ALA A 191 3.95 11.27 -1.31
CA ALA A 191 5.20 11.06 -0.60
C ALA A 191 6.38 10.85 -1.58
N ILE A 192 6.18 10.04 -2.63
CA ILE A 192 7.15 9.84 -3.71
C ILE A 192 7.46 11.18 -4.40
N ALA A 193 6.44 11.90 -4.87
CA ALA A 193 6.60 13.17 -5.58
C ALA A 193 7.40 14.17 -4.72
N MET A 194 7.03 14.30 -3.45
CA MET A 194 7.71 15.22 -2.53
C MET A 194 9.12 14.76 -2.16
N ALA A 195 9.41 13.47 -2.07
CA ALA A 195 10.76 12.95 -1.84
C ALA A 195 11.69 13.19 -3.03
N HIS A 196 11.14 13.18 -4.26
CA HIS A 196 11.88 13.37 -5.52
C HIS A 196 11.84 14.82 -6.06
N ASP A 197 11.31 15.75 -5.29
CA ASP A 197 11.14 17.17 -5.65
C ASP A 197 10.27 17.42 -6.90
N ASP A 198 9.35 16.50 -7.20
CA ASP A 198 8.35 16.66 -8.26
C ASP A 198 7.19 17.53 -7.78
N GLN A 199 7.41 18.84 -7.82
CA GLN A 199 6.44 19.85 -7.37
C GLN A 199 5.19 19.91 -8.27
N GLU A 200 5.27 19.47 -9.53
CA GLU A 200 4.16 19.50 -10.48
C GLU A 200 3.18 18.35 -10.22
N LEU A 201 3.69 17.14 -10.00
CA LEU A 201 2.87 15.99 -9.61
C LEU A 201 2.19 16.23 -8.27
N ALA A 202 2.91 16.75 -7.27
CA ALA A 202 2.34 17.12 -5.98
C ALA A 202 1.20 18.14 -6.13
N ALA A 203 1.40 19.20 -6.94
CA ALA A 203 0.36 20.21 -7.19
C ALA A 203 -0.88 19.62 -7.90
N THR A 204 -0.67 18.68 -8.81
CA THR A 204 -1.74 17.95 -9.49
C THR A 204 -2.57 17.14 -8.49
N LEU A 205 -1.92 16.44 -7.56
CA LEU A 205 -2.60 15.67 -6.51
C LEU A 205 -3.43 16.57 -5.58
N PHE A 206 -2.87 17.69 -5.10
CA PHE A 206 -3.63 18.64 -4.26
C PHE A 206 -4.85 19.23 -4.98
N THR A 207 -4.77 19.38 -6.30
CA THR A 207 -5.89 19.88 -7.11
C THR A 207 -6.95 18.80 -7.33
N ARG A 208 -6.52 17.56 -7.56
CA ARG A 208 -7.40 16.41 -7.80
C ARG A 208 -8.11 15.96 -6.52
N PHE A 209 -7.42 15.97 -5.40
CA PHE A 209 -7.90 15.57 -4.09
C PHE A 209 -7.81 16.76 -3.12
N PRO A 210 -8.81 17.67 -3.14
CA PRO A 210 -8.89 18.77 -2.19
C PRO A 210 -9.35 18.24 -0.82
N ASP A 211 -8.49 17.44 -0.18
CA ASP A 211 -8.75 16.88 1.15
C ASP A 211 -8.36 17.87 2.24
N GLU A 212 -9.20 17.96 3.27
CA GLU A 212 -8.90 18.74 4.47
C GLU A 212 -8.38 17.88 5.63
N GLU A 213 -7.92 16.67 5.31
CA GLU A 213 -7.36 15.73 6.30
C GLU A 213 -6.03 16.25 6.86
N THR A 214 -5.73 15.78 8.08
CA THR A 214 -4.59 16.22 8.87
C THR A 214 -3.29 16.21 8.08
N VAL A 215 -2.85 15.03 7.65
CA VAL A 215 -1.52 14.84 7.05
C VAL A 215 -1.44 15.49 5.67
N TRP A 216 -2.53 15.46 4.90
CA TRP A 216 -2.62 16.13 3.60
C TRP A 216 -2.37 17.63 3.71
N THR A 217 -2.95 18.28 4.74
CA THR A 217 -2.73 19.72 4.99
C THR A 217 -1.27 20.03 5.34
N TYR A 218 -0.58 19.15 6.08
CA TYR A 218 0.85 19.30 6.33
C TYR A 218 1.67 19.17 5.03
N TRP A 219 1.33 18.22 4.16
CA TRP A 219 1.98 18.09 2.86
C TRP A 219 1.78 19.33 1.99
N GLU A 220 0.56 19.86 1.91
CA GLU A 220 0.28 21.08 1.12
C GLU A 220 1.04 22.29 1.70
N ALA A 221 1.13 22.39 3.03
CA ALA A 221 1.90 23.45 3.68
C ALA A 221 3.40 23.35 3.33
N LEU A 222 3.98 22.14 3.35
CA LEU A 222 5.38 21.91 2.98
C LEU A 222 5.63 22.23 1.50
N HIS A 223 4.75 21.80 0.60
CA HIS A 223 4.80 22.12 -0.83
C HIS A 223 4.78 23.63 -1.07
N ALA A 224 3.81 24.34 -0.48
CA ALA A 224 3.72 25.78 -0.60
C ALA A 224 4.97 26.50 -0.07
N PHE A 225 5.56 26.00 1.03
CA PHE A 225 6.81 26.52 1.57
C PHE A 225 8.00 26.26 0.63
N ARG A 226 8.10 25.08 0.01
CA ARG A 226 9.17 24.78 -0.95
C ARG A 226 9.11 25.67 -2.20
N VAL A 227 7.91 25.82 -2.77
CA VAL A 227 7.73 26.55 -4.03
C VAL A 227 7.80 28.07 -3.85
N HIS A 228 7.27 28.60 -2.74
CA HIS A 228 7.12 30.05 -2.54
C HIS A 228 7.88 30.63 -1.35
N GLY A 229 8.45 29.79 -0.50
CA GLY A 229 9.06 30.17 0.77
C GLY A 229 8.02 30.48 1.86
N ASP A 230 8.48 31.15 2.92
CA ASP A 230 7.65 31.57 4.04
C ASP A 230 6.72 32.73 3.67
N ARG A 231 5.62 32.40 2.98
CA ARG A 231 4.62 33.33 2.44
C ARG A 231 3.26 33.13 3.10
N PRO A 232 2.33 34.10 2.99
CA PRO A 232 1.03 34.04 3.66
C PRO A 232 0.24 32.74 3.36
N ARG A 233 0.30 32.23 2.12
CA ARG A 233 -0.33 30.93 1.77
C ARG A 233 0.25 29.77 2.57
N ALA A 234 1.57 29.61 2.57
CA ALA A 234 2.25 28.54 3.29
C ALA A 234 2.00 28.64 4.80
N ARG A 235 2.09 29.86 5.37
CA ARG A 235 1.78 30.10 6.79
C ARG A 235 0.35 29.72 7.11
N LYS A 236 -0.64 30.15 6.31
CA LYS A 236 -2.05 29.82 6.52
C LYS A 236 -2.28 28.31 6.53
N LEU A 237 -1.71 27.58 5.56
CA LEU A 237 -1.78 26.12 5.50
C LEU A 237 -1.15 25.47 6.72
N LEU A 238 0.03 25.94 7.14
CA LEU A 238 0.67 25.45 8.35
C LEU A 238 -0.18 25.70 9.61
N GLY A 239 -0.84 26.85 9.72
CA GLY A 239 -1.78 27.14 10.81
C GLY A 239 -2.93 26.15 10.85
N LYS A 240 -3.55 25.88 9.70
CA LYS A 240 -4.61 24.87 9.57
C LYS A 240 -4.10 23.48 9.96
N ALA A 241 -2.92 23.09 9.47
CA ALA A 241 -2.30 21.81 9.78
C ALA A 241 -2.06 21.62 11.30
N LEU A 242 -1.55 22.66 11.97
CA LEU A 242 -1.33 22.68 13.42
C LEU A 242 -2.64 22.59 14.22
N GLU A 243 -3.72 23.17 13.72
CA GLU A 243 -5.06 23.08 14.31
C GLU A 243 -5.65 21.67 14.16
N LEU A 244 -5.45 21.02 13.01
CA LEU A 244 -5.92 19.66 12.75
C LEU A 244 -5.19 18.63 13.59
N ASN A 245 -3.85 18.70 13.66
CA ASN A 245 -3.08 17.82 14.54
C ASN A 245 -1.81 18.50 15.05
N ARG A 246 -1.84 18.81 16.33
CA ARG A 246 -0.75 19.48 17.06
C ARG A 246 0.39 18.55 17.47
N HIS A 247 0.26 17.24 17.27
CA HIS A 247 1.23 16.23 17.70
C HIS A 247 2.29 15.95 16.62
N LEU A 248 1.92 16.06 15.34
CA LEU A 248 2.82 15.80 14.21
C LEU A 248 4.13 16.61 14.24
N PRO A 249 4.17 17.90 14.63
CA PRO A 249 5.39 18.71 14.62
C PRO A 249 6.56 18.15 15.42
N ALA A 250 6.28 17.37 16.48
CA ALA A 250 7.32 16.75 17.28
C ALA A 250 8.05 15.65 16.49
N PHE A 251 7.35 14.90 15.63
CA PHE A 251 7.96 13.92 14.72
C PHE A 251 8.69 14.61 13.55
N LEU A 252 8.07 15.63 12.94
CA LEU A 252 8.65 16.38 11.81
C LEU A 252 9.99 17.05 12.18
N GLN A 253 10.18 17.42 13.44
CA GLN A 253 11.43 17.99 13.95
C GLN A 253 12.41 16.95 14.52
N GLY A 254 12.09 15.66 14.44
CA GLY A 254 12.92 14.59 14.98
C GLY A 254 13.02 14.59 16.51
N ARG A 255 12.08 15.23 17.22
CA ARG A 255 12.04 15.25 18.70
C ARG A 255 11.57 13.92 19.28
N GLN A 256 10.84 13.14 18.49
CA GLN A 256 10.37 11.80 18.85
C GLN A 256 10.37 10.90 17.60
N PRO A 257 10.75 9.62 17.73
CA PRO A 257 10.58 8.66 16.65
C PRO A 257 9.10 8.27 16.50
N PRO A 258 8.61 7.98 15.29
CA PRO A 258 7.29 7.37 15.12
C PRO A 258 7.26 5.98 15.77
N ALA A 259 6.13 5.65 16.42
CA ALA A 259 5.89 4.37 17.06
C ALA A 259 4.52 3.85 16.63
N GLY A 260 4.44 2.59 16.20
CA GLY A 260 3.26 2.05 15.55
C GLY A 260 3.09 2.61 14.13
N ARG A 261 2.85 1.73 13.16
CA ARG A 261 2.43 2.11 11.80
C ARG A 261 1.00 1.65 11.52
N GLU A 262 0.57 0.60 12.22
CA GLU A 262 -0.68 -0.11 12.02
C GLU A 262 -1.67 0.19 13.14
N GLY A 263 -2.95 0.15 12.80
CA GLY A 263 -4.06 0.34 13.73
C GLY A 263 -5.03 1.40 13.24
N ASP A 264 -6.24 1.35 13.78
CA ASP A 264 -7.21 2.43 13.62
C ASP A 264 -6.81 3.60 14.51
N HIS A 265 -6.93 4.81 13.98
CA HIS A 265 -6.60 6.04 14.69
C HIS A 265 -7.73 7.05 14.58
N GLU A 266 -7.93 7.84 15.62
CA GLU A 266 -8.87 8.95 15.56
C GLU A 266 -8.24 10.16 14.85
N PRO A 267 -9.00 10.91 14.03
CA PRO A 267 -8.52 12.15 13.43
C PRO A 267 -8.01 13.14 14.49
N GLY A 268 -6.83 13.71 14.27
CA GLY A 268 -6.15 14.65 15.17
C GLY A 268 -5.40 14.00 16.34
N SER A 269 -5.42 12.67 16.47
CA SER A 269 -4.82 11.96 17.59
C SER A 269 -3.28 11.89 17.52
N PRO A 270 -2.59 11.61 18.64
CA PRO A 270 -1.15 11.31 18.63
C PRO A 270 -0.80 10.09 17.78
N ASP A 271 -1.68 9.08 17.72
CA ASP A 271 -1.43 7.85 16.98
C ASP A 271 -1.58 8.08 15.47
N GLU A 272 -2.56 8.88 15.03
CA GLU A 272 -2.63 9.37 13.64
C GLU A 272 -1.33 10.11 13.26
N ALA A 273 -0.81 10.96 14.15
CA ALA A 273 0.45 11.65 13.92
C ALA A 273 1.65 10.70 13.84
N ALA A 274 1.69 9.65 14.66
CA ALA A 274 2.76 8.66 14.65
C ALA A 274 2.74 7.82 13.37
N ALA A 275 1.56 7.39 12.92
CA ALA A 275 1.37 6.66 11.68
C ALA A 275 1.79 7.51 10.47
N ALA A 276 1.29 8.74 10.37
CA ALA A 276 1.62 9.67 9.30
C ALA A 276 3.12 10.03 9.24
N ALA A 277 3.78 10.12 10.40
CA ALA A 277 5.17 10.55 10.50
C ALA A 277 6.16 9.64 9.77
N TRP A 278 5.84 8.36 9.55
CA TRP A 278 6.69 7.46 8.77
C TRP A 278 6.96 7.98 7.35
N ASP A 279 5.97 8.61 6.74
CA ASP A 279 6.07 9.04 5.34
C ASP A 279 6.48 10.53 5.24
N ILE A 280 5.89 11.41 6.06
CA ILE A 280 6.13 12.86 5.93
C ILE A 280 7.40 13.36 6.63
N ALA A 281 7.80 12.75 7.76
CA ALA A 281 8.90 13.28 8.55
C ALA A 281 10.26 13.25 7.81
N PRO A 282 10.64 12.17 7.08
CA PRO A 282 11.88 12.15 6.31
C PRO A 282 11.95 13.30 5.29
N VAL A 283 10.84 13.55 4.60
CA VAL A 283 10.75 14.57 3.55
C VAL A 283 10.75 15.99 4.14
N TRP A 284 10.08 16.20 5.29
CA TRP A 284 10.13 17.46 6.01
C TRP A 284 11.54 17.79 6.50
N GLN A 285 12.21 16.81 7.13
CA GLN A 285 13.55 16.97 7.69
C GLN A 285 14.60 17.22 6.61
N ALA A 286 14.44 16.60 5.43
CA ALA A 286 15.28 16.84 4.27
C ALA A 286 15.06 18.24 3.63
N THR A 287 13.96 18.94 3.95
CA THR A 287 13.64 20.23 3.35
C THR A 287 14.39 21.38 4.05
N PRO A 288 15.27 22.12 3.35
CA PRO A 288 16.02 23.22 3.95
C PRO A 288 15.11 24.29 4.57
N GLY A 289 15.36 24.64 5.82
CA GLY A 289 14.63 25.69 6.54
C GLY A 289 13.25 25.28 7.07
N ALA A 290 12.71 24.12 6.68
CA ALA A 290 11.36 23.69 7.09
C ALA A 290 11.25 23.46 8.61
N ALA A 291 12.30 22.98 9.28
CA ALA A 291 12.30 22.80 10.74
C ALA A 291 12.21 24.14 11.50
N ALA A 292 13.00 25.14 11.08
CA ALA A 292 12.97 26.47 11.69
C ALA A 292 11.64 27.19 11.42
N TRP A 293 11.11 27.03 10.20
CA TRP A 293 9.81 27.55 9.81
C TRP A 293 8.66 26.94 10.63
N LEU A 294 8.66 25.62 10.81
CA LEU A 294 7.69 24.90 11.64
C LEU A 294 7.72 25.38 13.10
N ALA A 295 8.92 25.51 13.69
CA ALA A 295 9.08 26.01 15.05
C ALA A 295 8.55 27.45 15.22
N ALA A 296 8.75 28.32 14.22
CA ALA A 296 8.19 29.67 14.23
C ALA A 296 6.65 29.66 14.18
N GLY A 297 6.06 28.74 13.40
CA GLY A 297 4.61 28.54 13.34
C GLY A 297 4.01 28.00 14.64
N GLU A 298 4.64 27.00 15.26
CA GLU A 298 4.24 26.50 16.59
C GLU A 298 4.24 27.62 17.64
N GLU A 299 5.28 28.46 17.63
CA GLU A 299 5.39 29.58 18.54
C GLU A 299 4.32 30.65 18.27
N ALA A 300 4.01 30.94 17.00
CA ALA A 300 2.93 31.85 16.63
C ALA A 300 1.55 31.33 17.07
N ALA A 301 1.28 30.03 16.89
CA ALA A 301 0.05 29.38 17.36
C ALA A 301 -0.07 29.45 18.89
N ARG A 302 1.00 29.11 19.61
CA ARG A 302 1.06 29.13 21.08
C ARG A 302 0.87 30.54 21.67
N THR A 303 1.40 31.57 21.01
CA THR A 303 1.32 32.97 21.45
C THR A 303 0.08 33.70 20.93
N GLY A 304 -0.77 33.04 20.15
CA GLY A 304 -1.99 33.64 19.60
C GLY A 304 -1.74 34.72 18.54
N ARG A 305 -0.56 34.72 17.90
CA ARG A 305 -0.17 35.69 16.87
C ARG A 305 -0.85 35.39 15.54
N ARG A 306 -2.17 35.60 15.48
CA ARG A 306 -3.01 35.38 14.28
C ARG A 306 -2.50 36.12 13.04
N GLN A 307 -1.85 37.28 13.23
CA GLN A 307 -1.23 38.10 12.19
C GLN A 307 -0.18 37.34 11.36
N TRP A 308 0.57 36.43 12.00
CA TRP A 308 1.58 35.59 11.32
C TRP A 308 0.96 34.71 10.23
N PHE A 309 -0.20 34.10 10.53
CA PHE A 309 -0.92 33.20 9.63
C PHE A 309 -1.66 33.91 8.49
N ILE A 310 -1.92 35.22 8.62
CA ILE A 310 -2.58 36.04 7.59
C ILE A 310 -1.62 36.95 6.82
N GLY A 311 -0.31 36.91 7.15
CA GLY A 311 0.70 37.67 6.43
C GLY A 311 0.69 39.17 6.70
N LEU A 312 0.13 39.61 7.83
CA LEU A 312 0.27 40.99 8.31
C LEU A 312 1.42 41.01 9.30
N GLU A 313 2.44 41.84 9.05
CA GLU A 313 3.53 42.09 10.01
C GLU A 313 3.04 42.80 11.27
#